data_AF-A0A2W5ZW75-F1
#
_entry.id   AF-A0A2W5ZW75-F1
#
_cell.length_a   1.000
_cell.length_b   1.000
_cell.length_c   1.000
_cell.angle_alpha   90.00
_cell.angle_beta   90.00
_cell.angle_gamma   90.00
#
_symmetry.space_group_name_H-M   'P 1'
#
loop_
_entity.id
_entity.type
_entity.pdbx_description
1 polymer ?
#
loop_
_entity_poly.entity_id
_entity_poly.type
_entity_poly.pdbx_seq_one_letter_code
_entity_poly.pdbx_strand_id
1 'polypeptide(L)'
;MPPIRVRTGAGEVAGFLRETGGARTGGFVPLTFPVRWLALPAVRGLILQLIGGQGFLPVQEGQSFAYEHELRIETDYVLDIEARRAAKPPRLILRMAVSTGQGEICAHLETVLRIVPLNLEPAS
;
A
#
# COMPACT_ATOMS: atom_id res chain seq x y z
N MET A 1 1.18 1.86 -14.98
CA MET A 1 0.67 0.49 -14.68
C MET A 1 -0.83 0.52 -14.89
N PRO A 2 -1.49 -0.54 -15.37
CA PRO A 2 -2.96 -0.55 -15.41
C PRO A 2 -3.55 -0.36 -14.00
N PRO A 3 -4.74 0.26 -13.87
CA PRO A 3 -5.39 0.43 -12.57
C PRO A 3 -5.67 -0.92 -11.89
N ILE A 4 -5.50 -0.98 -10.56
CA ILE A 4 -5.72 -2.20 -9.77
C ILE A 4 -7.08 -2.11 -9.08
N ARG A 5 -7.94 -3.10 -9.30
CA ARG A 5 -9.21 -3.21 -8.57
C ARG A 5 -8.98 -3.90 -7.22
N VAL A 6 -9.57 -3.35 -6.16
CA VAL A 6 -9.52 -3.92 -4.82
C VAL A 6 -10.91 -3.91 -4.20
N ARG A 7 -11.18 -4.88 -3.33
CA ARG A 7 -12.43 -4.97 -2.57
C ARG A 7 -12.15 -4.83 -1.08
N THR A 8 -13.00 -4.10 -0.37
CA THR A 8 -12.96 -3.96 1.09
C THR A 8 -13.90 -4.97 1.76
N GLY A 9 -13.67 -6.26 1.52
CA GLY A 9 -14.56 -7.33 2.00
C GLY A 9 -14.70 -7.36 3.53
N ALA A 10 -15.91 -7.63 4.04
CA ALA A 10 -16.23 -7.61 5.46
C ALA A 10 -15.37 -8.60 6.27
N GLY A 11 -15.15 -9.80 5.74
CA GLY A 11 -14.30 -10.80 6.39
C GLY A 11 -12.84 -10.33 6.52
N GLU A 12 -12.32 -9.69 5.49
CA GLU A 12 -10.96 -9.16 5.49
C GLU A 12 -10.81 -7.96 6.44
N VAL A 13 -11.78 -7.04 6.44
CA VAL A 13 -11.82 -5.88 7.35
C VAL A 13 -11.94 -6.33 8.80
N ALA A 14 -12.81 -7.31 9.08
CA ALA A 14 -12.94 -7.90 10.41
C ALA A 14 -11.66 -8.60 10.87
N GLY A 15 -10.97 -9.31 9.95
CA GLY A 15 -9.66 -9.92 10.23
C GLY A 15 -8.62 -8.88 10.60
N PHE A 16 -8.51 -7.82 9.81
CA PHE A 16 -7.58 -6.72 10.08
C PHE A 16 -7.86 -6.05 11.43
N LEU A 17 -9.12 -5.75 11.75
CA LEU A 17 -9.52 -5.17 13.03
C LEU A 17 -9.12 -6.07 14.21
N ARG A 18 -9.38 -7.38 14.09
CA ARG A 18 -9.01 -8.36 15.13
C ARG A 18 -7.50 -8.40 15.35
N GLU A 19 -6.71 -8.43 14.28
CA GLU A 19 -5.25 -8.55 14.35
C GLU A 19 -4.55 -7.25 14.78
N THR A 20 -5.17 -6.10 14.53
CA THR A 20 -4.64 -4.79 14.91
C THR A 20 -5.19 -4.27 16.24
N GLY A 21 -6.10 -5.01 16.89
CA GLY A 21 -6.75 -4.58 18.13
C GLY A 21 -7.77 -3.45 17.94
N GLY A 22 -8.26 -3.25 16.70
CA GLY A 22 -9.23 -2.22 16.36
C GLY A 22 -10.67 -2.57 16.75
N ALA A 23 -11.47 -1.55 17.03
CA ALA A 23 -12.90 -1.69 17.32
C ALA A 23 -13.75 -1.83 16.04
N ARG A 24 -14.98 -2.32 16.17
CA ARG A 24 -15.94 -2.36 15.05
C ARG A 24 -16.22 -0.95 14.54
N THR A 25 -16.19 -0.80 13.23
CA THR A 25 -16.26 0.48 12.53
C THR A 25 -17.63 0.78 11.92
N GLY A 26 -18.69 0.04 12.26
CA GLY A 26 -20.06 0.37 11.83
C GLY A 26 -20.28 0.42 10.30
N GLY A 27 -19.55 -0.38 9.52
CA GLY A 27 -19.66 -0.40 8.05
C GLY A 27 -18.58 0.40 7.32
N PHE A 28 -17.71 1.09 8.05
CA PHE A 28 -16.55 1.79 7.49
C PHE A 28 -15.30 0.93 7.51
N VAL A 29 -14.33 1.25 6.66
CA VAL A 29 -13.02 0.59 6.63
C VAL A 29 -12.06 1.38 7.54
N PRO A 30 -11.24 0.71 8.38
CA PRO A 30 -10.23 1.39 9.20
C PRO A 30 -9.26 2.21 8.34
N LEU A 31 -8.86 3.39 8.81
CA LEU A 31 -7.97 4.30 8.05
C LEU A 31 -6.63 3.66 7.64
N THR A 32 -6.13 2.70 8.40
CA THR A 32 -4.86 2.03 8.10
C THR A 32 -5.03 0.73 7.32
N PHE A 33 -6.26 0.26 7.11
CA PHE A 33 -6.53 -0.98 6.37
C PHE A 33 -5.95 -0.98 4.95
N PRO A 34 -5.99 0.13 4.19
CA PRO A 34 -5.38 0.19 2.86
C PRO A 34 -3.88 -0.13 2.79
N VAL A 35 -3.12 -0.09 3.90
CA VAL A 35 -1.70 -0.53 3.91
C VAL A 35 -1.54 -1.94 3.38
N ARG A 36 -2.53 -2.80 3.59
CA ARG A 36 -2.51 -4.19 3.09
C ARG A 36 -2.43 -4.26 1.56
N TRP A 37 -2.87 -3.23 0.84
CA TRP A 37 -2.80 -3.21 -0.62
C TRP A 37 -1.36 -3.16 -1.14
N LEU A 38 -0.39 -2.73 -0.32
CA LEU A 38 1.04 -2.86 -0.62
C LEU A 38 1.50 -4.32 -0.78
N ALA A 39 0.79 -5.26 -0.14
CA ALA A 39 1.09 -6.68 -0.21
C ALA A 39 0.42 -7.39 -1.41
N LEU A 40 -0.41 -6.70 -2.19
CA LEU A 40 -1.00 -7.28 -3.40
C LEU A 40 0.11 -7.72 -4.36
N PRO A 41 -0.01 -8.88 -5.02
CA PRO A 41 1.06 -9.40 -5.89
C PRO A 41 1.54 -8.41 -6.95
N ALA A 42 0.63 -7.65 -7.56
CA ALA A 42 0.97 -6.63 -8.55
C ALA A 42 1.76 -5.46 -7.94
N VAL A 43 1.35 -4.96 -6.77
CA VAL A 43 2.02 -3.85 -6.08
C VAL A 43 3.38 -4.30 -5.53
N ARG A 44 3.44 -5.48 -4.91
CA ARG A 44 4.69 -6.08 -4.44
C ARG A 44 5.67 -6.33 -5.58
N GLY A 45 5.20 -6.85 -6.71
CA GLY A 45 6.02 -7.05 -7.91
C GLY A 45 6.61 -5.74 -8.43
N LEU A 46 5.80 -4.68 -8.50
CA LEU A 46 6.24 -3.33 -8.86
C LEU A 46 7.31 -2.82 -7.89
N ILE A 47 7.10 -2.94 -6.58
CA ILE A 47 8.07 -2.52 -5.56
C ILE A 47 9.40 -3.25 -5.77
N LEU A 48 9.38 -4.58 -5.86
CA LEU A 48 10.60 -5.39 -6.01
C LEU A 48 11.36 -5.04 -7.30
N GLN A 49 10.64 -4.84 -8.41
CA GLN A 49 11.24 -4.40 -9.67
C GLN A 49 11.94 -3.03 -9.51
N LEU A 50 11.30 -2.08 -8.85
CA LEU A 50 11.80 -0.70 -8.74
C LEU A 50 12.95 -0.53 -7.73
N ILE A 51 13.02 -1.37 -6.70
CA ILE A 51 14.13 -1.30 -5.73
C ILE A 51 15.41 -1.98 -6.21
N GLY A 52 15.36 -2.75 -7.31
CA GLY A 52 16.52 -3.47 -7.87
C GLY A 52 16.54 -4.97 -7.57
N GLY A 53 15.41 -5.57 -7.19
CA GLY A 53 15.26 -7.01 -7.01
C GLY A 53 15.88 -7.55 -5.71
N GLN A 54 16.42 -8.77 -5.76
CA GLN A 54 16.82 -9.58 -4.60
C GLN A 54 18.05 -9.07 -3.84
N GLY A 55 18.81 -8.12 -4.41
CA GLY A 55 19.98 -7.53 -3.74
C GLY A 55 19.62 -6.40 -2.76
N PHE A 56 18.34 -6.04 -2.65
CA PHE A 56 17.88 -4.90 -1.87
C PHE A 56 16.67 -5.25 -1.01
N LEU A 57 16.65 -4.68 0.18
CA LEU A 57 15.53 -4.75 1.11
C LEU A 57 14.80 -3.39 1.14
N PRO A 58 13.48 -3.36 0.90
CA PRO A 58 12.68 -2.18 1.16
C PRO A 58 12.38 -2.10 2.67
N VAL A 59 12.87 -1.06 3.32
CA VAL A 59 12.57 -0.76 4.73
C VAL A 59 11.57 0.39 4.78
N GLN A 60 10.45 0.22 5.48
CA GLN A 60 9.44 1.28 5.57
C GLN A 60 9.94 2.44 6.44
N GLU A 61 10.06 3.62 5.85
CA GLU A 61 10.44 4.87 6.55
C GLU A 61 9.19 5.72 6.91
N GLY A 62 8.12 5.62 6.13
CA GLY A 62 6.94 6.43 6.35
C GLY A 62 5.68 5.91 5.65
N GLN A 63 4.53 6.27 6.22
CA GLN A 63 3.21 6.06 5.65
C GLN A 63 2.34 7.26 5.99
N SER A 64 1.64 7.82 5.01
CA SER A 64 0.63 8.84 5.21
C SER A 64 -0.67 8.46 4.49
N PHE A 65 -1.76 9.04 4.98
CA PHE A 65 -3.11 8.89 4.42
C PHE A 65 -3.78 10.26 4.45
N ALA A 66 -4.38 10.65 3.34
CA ALA A 66 -5.22 11.83 3.22
C ALA A 66 -6.56 11.38 2.63
N TYR A 67 -7.62 11.44 3.44
CA TYR A 67 -8.95 11.01 3.05
C TYR A 67 -9.80 12.22 2.67
N GLU A 68 -10.47 12.14 1.52
CA GLU A 68 -11.53 13.06 1.11
C GLU A 68 -12.90 12.48 1.53
N HIS A 69 -13.06 11.16 1.40
CA HIS A 69 -14.26 10.42 1.76
C HIS A 69 -13.91 9.10 2.46
N GLU A 70 -14.76 8.65 3.39
CA GLU A 70 -14.51 7.38 4.08
C GLU A 70 -14.71 6.18 3.15
N LEU A 71 -13.85 5.18 3.31
CA LEU A 71 -14.01 3.91 2.62
C LEU A 71 -15.07 3.05 3.32
N ARG A 72 -15.90 2.37 2.53
CA ARG A 72 -17.01 1.52 2.98
C ARG A 72 -16.62 0.05 2.85
N ILE A 73 -17.14 -0.78 3.74
CA ILE A 73 -17.02 -2.24 3.67
C ILE A 73 -17.87 -2.76 2.49
N GLU A 74 -17.53 -3.93 1.94
CA GLU A 74 -18.21 -4.56 0.80
C GLU A 74 -18.23 -3.70 -0.47
N THR A 75 -17.23 -2.84 -0.65
CA THR A 75 -17.16 -1.90 -1.77
C THR A 75 -15.91 -2.16 -2.62
N ASP A 76 -16.06 -2.04 -3.94
CA ASP A 76 -14.96 -2.14 -4.88
C ASP A 76 -14.39 -0.74 -5.16
N TYR A 77 -13.07 -0.64 -5.15
CA TYR A 77 -12.31 0.57 -5.42
C TYR A 77 -11.27 0.32 -6.52
N VAL A 78 -10.80 1.39 -7.11
CA VAL A 78 -9.74 1.42 -8.11
C VAL A 78 -8.53 2.15 -7.53
N LEU A 79 -7.38 1.51 -7.60
CA LEU A 79 -6.09 2.08 -7.24
C LEU A 79 -5.36 2.53 -8.50
N ASP A 80 -4.98 3.80 -8.52
CA ASP A 80 -3.96 4.32 -9.41
C ASP A 80 -2.67 4.53 -8.63
N ILE A 81 -1.55 4.08 -9.20
CA ILE A 81 -0.27 4.00 -8.50
C ILE A 81 0.83 4.67 -9.30
N GLU A 82 1.40 5.70 -8.70
CA GLU A 82 2.62 6.34 -9.16
C GLU A 82 3.77 5.94 -8.25
N ALA A 83 4.91 5.64 -8.85
CA ALA A 83 6.11 5.26 -8.10
C ALA A 83 7.31 6.06 -8.59
N ARG A 84 8.07 6.62 -7.65
CA ARG A 84 9.24 7.44 -7.95
C ARG A 84 10.42 7.03 -7.08
N ARG A 85 11.58 6.83 -7.71
CA ARG A 85 12.84 6.69 -6.99
C ARG A 85 13.38 8.06 -6.61
N ALA A 86 13.87 8.19 -5.38
CA ALA A 86 14.63 9.36 -4.92
C ALA A 86 16.05 8.93 -4.56
N ALA A 87 17.01 9.78 -4.87
CA ALA A 87 18.41 9.55 -4.51
C ALA A 87 18.76 10.30 -3.20
N LYS A 88 19.82 9.82 -2.53
CA LYS A 88 20.48 10.48 -1.38
C LYS A 88 19.54 10.85 -0.20
N PRO A 89 19.19 9.87 0.64
CA PRO A 89 19.44 8.44 0.47
C PRO A 89 18.51 7.75 -0.54
N PRO A 90 18.88 6.57 -1.07
CA PRO A 90 18.05 5.81 -2.00
C PRO A 90 16.68 5.45 -1.41
N ARG A 91 15.59 5.91 -2.03
CA ARG A 91 14.22 5.63 -1.62
C ARG A 91 13.35 5.27 -2.80
N LEU A 92 12.27 4.55 -2.51
CA LEU A 92 11.12 4.39 -3.37
C LEU A 92 9.93 5.07 -2.67
N ILE A 93 9.31 6.04 -3.34
CA ILE A 93 8.10 6.70 -2.89
C ILE A 93 6.96 6.18 -3.77
N LEU A 94 5.94 5.58 -3.15
CA LEU A 94 4.72 5.15 -3.80
C LEU A 94 3.59 6.10 -3.43
N ARG A 95 2.86 6.58 -4.42
CA ARG A 95 1.65 7.36 -4.25
C ARG A 95 0.49 6.57 -4.84
N MET A 96 -0.56 6.44 -4.05
CA MET A 96 -1.77 5.70 -4.41
C MET A 96 -2.94 6.66 -4.34
N ALA A 97 -3.66 6.81 -5.44
CA ALA A 97 -5.00 7.40 -5.43
C ALA A 97 -6.04 6.27 -5.38
N VAL A 98 -6.99 6.38 -4.47
CA VAL A 98 -8.08 5.44 -4.28
C VAL A 98 -9.35 6.10 -4.77
N SER A 99 -10.05 5.46 -5.69
CA SER A 99 -11.28 5.98 -6.26
C SER A 99 -12.39 4.94 -6.31
N THR A 100 -13.64 5.39 -6.35
CA THR A 100 -14.79 4.53 -6.64
C THR A 100 -14.71 4.00 -8.07
N GLY A 101 -15.54 3.00 -8.42
CA GLY A 101 -15.65 2.52 -9.80
C GLY A 101 -16.10 3.60 -10.81
N GLN A 102 -16.67 4.70 -10.32
CA GLN A 102 -17.12 5.86 -11.07
C GLN A 102 -16.06 6.98 -11.17
N GLY A 103 -14.89 6.80 -10.53
CA GLY A 103 -13.78 7.74 -10.58
C GLY A 103 -13.78 8.85 -9.52
N GLU A 104 -14.68 8.79 -8.54
CA GLU A 104 -14.67 9.71 -7.39
C GLU A 104 -13.49 9.38 -6.48
N ILE A 105 -12.60 10.34 -6.22
CA ILE A 105 -11.44 10.14 -5.33
C ILE A 105 -11.92 10.04 -3.88
N CYS A 106 -11.52 8.98 -3.19
CA CYS A 106 -11.79 8.80 -1.77
C CYS A 106 -10.58 9.12 -0.91
N ALA A 107 -9.37 8.78 -1.37
CA ALA A 107 -8.15 8.96 -0.58
C ALA A 107 -6.89 9.00 -1.42
N HIS A 108 -5.86 9.64 -0.85
CA HIS A 108 -4.47 9.57 -1.28
C HIS A 108 -3.62 8.92 -0.19
N LEU A 109 -2.75 8.00 -0.58
CA LEU A 109 -1.80 7.33 0.30
C LEU A 109 -0.39 7.57 -0.22
N GLU A 110 0.55 7.78 0.70
CA GLU A 110 1.97 7.79 0.36
C GLU A 110 2.73 6.81 1.25
N THR A 111 3.52 5.95 0.61
CA THR A 111 4.45 5.03 1.29
C THR A 111 5.86 5.39 0.90
N VAL A 112 6.73 5.59 1.89
CA VAL A 112 8.15 5.87 1.69
C VAL A 112 8.94 4.64 2.14
N LEU A 113 9.64 4.03 1.19
CA LEU A 113 10.50 2.86 1.42
C LEU A 113 11.96 3.27 1.23
N ARG A 114 12.79 3.06 2.23
CA ARG A 114 14.24 3.10 2.12
C ARG A 114 14.73 1.88 1.37
N ILE A 115 15.59 2.08 0.38
CA ILE A 115 16.24 1.00 -0.34
C ILE A 115 17.57 0.72 0.38
N VAL A 116 17.69 -0.44 1.01
CA VAL A 116 18.88 -0.87 1.75
C VAL A 116 19.54 -2.03 0.99
N PRO A 117 20.85 -1.99 0.69
CA PRO A 117 21.54 -3.14 0.12
C PRO A 117 21.56 -4.28 1.14
N LEU A 118 21.25 -5.48 0.69
CA LEU A 118 21.51 -6.69 1.48
C LEU A 118 23.00 -7.01 1.32
N ASN A 119 23.79 -6.81 2.40
CA ASN A 119 25.18 -7.26 2.44
C ASN A 119 25.19 -8.79 2.53
N LEU A 120 24.98 -9.46 1.39
CA LEU A 120 25.18 -10.89 1.27
C LEU A 120 26.67 -11.14 1.06
N GLU A 121 27.44 -11.37 2.12
CA GLU A 121 28.71 -12.09 1.95
C GLU A 121 28.38 -13.52 1.49
N PRO A 122 29.10 -14.10 0.51
CA PRO A 122 28.96 -15.51 0.19
C PRO A 122 29.31 -16.33 1.44
N ALA A 123 28.49 -17.31 1.79
CA ALA A 123 28.90 -18.33 2.76
C ALA A 123 30.15 -19.03 2.20
N SER A 124 31.28 -18.79 2.87
CA SER A 124 32.56 -19.48 2.66
C SER A 124 32.45 -20.98 2.89
#